data_AF-A0A1J3FJV2-F1
#
_entry.id   AF-A0A1J3FJV2-F1
#
_cell.length_a   1.000
_cell.length_b   1.000
_cell.length_c   1.000
_cell.angle_alpha   90.00
_cell.angle_beta   90.00
_cell.angle_gamma   90.00
#
_symmetry.space_group_name_H-M   'P 1'
#
loop_
_entity.id
_entity.type
_entity.pdbx_description
1 polymer ?
#
loop_
_entity_poly.entity_id
_entity_poly.type
_entity_poly.pdbx_seq_one_letter_code
_entity_poly.pdbx_strand_id
1 'polypeptide(L)'
;TGFSSSSITVLSGRVTEWSEGRFGYSIREANASWGKTKWSTSVLQLDPNTWILEYKQSSVTESSSLLSLTIDLLRHMMFKAAKNVNRELLWVFSASGNMYRESVSEARTMTPT
;
A
#
# COMPACT_ATOMS: atom_id res chain seq x y z
N THR A 1 -16.29 0.50 -13.74
CA THR A 1 -15.61 1.08 -12.56
C THR A 1 -14.44 0.18 -12.18
N GLY A 2 -13.23 0.46 -12.68
CA GLY A 2 -12.10 -0.49 -12.69
C GLY A 2 -11.26 -0.56 -11.41
N PHE A 3 -11.65 0.09 -10.32
CA PHE A 3 -10.78 0.26 -9.13
C PHE A 3 -11.14 -0.62 -7.92
N SER A 4 -12.20 -1.42 -7.99
CA SER A 4 -12.68 -2.27 -6.88
C SER A 4 -12.96 -3.69 -7.36
N SER A 5 -12.70 -4.67 -6.49
CA SER A 5 -13.22 -6.03 -6.67
C SER A 5 -14.73 -6.02 -6.43
N SER A 6 -15.48 -6.74 -7.25
CA SER A 6 -16.92 -6.93 -7.03
C SER A 6 -17.32 -8.39 -7.22
N SER A 7 -18.45 -8.77 -6.65
CA SER A 7 -19.08 -10.07 -6.86
C SER A 7 -20.46 -9.83 -7.43
N ILE A 8 -20.82 -10.59 -8.46
CA ILE A 8 -22.13 -10.52 -9.11
C ILE A 8 -22.84 -11.84 -8.85
N THR A 9 -24.11 -11.76 -8.44
CA THR A 9 -24.98 -12.91 -8.23
C THR A 9 -26.25 -12.76 -9.07
N VAL A 10 -26.64 -13.80 -9.80
CA VAL A 10 -27.93 -13.83 -10.49
C VAL A 10 -29.02 -14.24 -9.50
N LEU A 11 -30.00 -13.37 -9.29
CA LEU A 11 -31.16 -13.65 -8.45
C LEU A 11 -32.26 -14.39 -9.22
N SER A 12 -32.44 -14.05 -10.50
CA SER A 12 -33.41 -14.67 -11.39
C SER A 12 -33.00 -14.45 -12.84
N GLY A 13 -33.43 -15.33 -13.75
CA GLY A 13 -33.13 -15.25 -15.18
C GLY A 13 -31.74 -15.75 -15.55
N ARG A 14 -31.20 -15.21 -16.64
CA ARG A 14 -29.98 -15.69 -17.29
C ARG A 14 -29.10 -14.55 -17.78
N VAL A 15 -27.80 -14.69 -17.58
CA VAL A 15 -26.78 -13.71 -17.97
C VAL A 15 -25.77 -14.36 -18.90
N THR A 16 -25.48 -13.68 -20.02
CA THR A 16 -24.36 -14.04 -20.90
C THR A 16 -23.23 -13.05 -20.69
N GLU A 17 -22.04 -13.56 -20.35
CA GLU A 17 -20.85 -12.77 -20.07
C GLU A 17 -19.77 -12.99 -21.13
N TRP A 18 -19.23 -11.91 -21.67
CA TRP A 18 -17.99 -11.91 -22.45
C TRP A 18 -16.90 -11.30 -21.59
N SER A 19 -15.89 -12.12 -21.26
CA SER A 19 -14.73 -11.70 -20.48
C SER A 19 -13.63 -11.16 -21.38
N GLU A 20 -12.94 -10.13 -20.91
CA GLU A 20 -11.80 -9.53 -21.60
C GLU A 20 -10.74 -10.56 -21.96
N GLY A 21 -10.28 -10.54 -23.22
CA GLY A 21 -9.24 -11.42 -23.72
C GLY A 21 -9.66 -12.87 -23.98
N ARG A 22 -10.94 -13.25 -23.77
CA ARG A 22 -11.44 -14.58 -24.11
C ARG A 22 -12.25 -14.56 -25.40
N PHE A 23 -11.92 -15.47 -26.30
CA PHE A 23 -12.74 -15.78 -27.46
C PHE A 23 -13.88 -16.72 -27.06
N GLY A 24 -14.97 -16.15 -26.54
CA GLY A 24 -16.17 -16.90 -26.15
C GLY A 24 -17.02 -16.20 -25.10
N TYR A 25 -18.18 -16.78 -24.81
CA TYR A 25 -19.07 -16.31 -23.76
C TYR A 25 -19.31 -17.40 -22.71
N SER A 26 -19.68 -16.96 -21.51
CA SER A 26 -20.13 -17.82 -20.41
C SER A 26 -21.58 -17.51 -20.10
N ILE A 27 -22.40 -18.54 -19.88
CA ILE A 27 -23.79 -18.39 -19.45
C ILE A 27 -23.86 -18.62 -17.93
N ARG A 28 -24.54 -17.72 -17.23
CA ARG A 28 -24.80 -17.79 -15.78
C ARG A 28 -26.30 -17.77 -15.56
N GLU A 29 -26.81 -18.83 -14.95
CA GLU A 29 -28.23 -18.96 -14.58
C GLU A 29 -28.47 -18.42 -13.17
N ALA A 30 -29.74 -18.38 -12.75
CA ALA A 30 -30.11 -18.03 -11.38
C ALA A 30 -29.31 -18.83 -10.33
N ASN A 31 -28.98 -18.16 -9.22
CA ASN A 31 -28.11 -18.64 -8.13
C ASN A 31 -26.63 -18.82 -8.48
N ALA A 32 -26.21 -18.51 -9.71
CA ALA A 32 -24.79 -18.40 -10.03
C ALA A 32 -24.22 -17.10 -9.46
N SER A 33 -23.04 -17.20 -8.85
CA SER A 33 -22.25 -16.03 -8.44
C SER A 33 -20.83 -16.14 -8.99
N TRP A 34 -20.23 -14.99 -9.30
CA TRP A 34 -18.85 -14.91 -9.76
C TRP A 34 -18.19 -13.60 -9.37
N GLY A 35 -16.87 -13.66 -9.19
CA GLY A 35 -16.06 -12.49 -8.89
C GLY A 35 -15.65 -11.76 -10.16
N LYS A 36 -15.61 -10.43 -10.05
CA LYS A 36 -15.00 -9.50 -11.00
C LYS A 36 -13.79 -8.86 -10.33
N THR A 37 -12.61 -9.19 -10.86
CA THR A 37 -11.35 -8.67 -10.34
C THR A 37 -11.18 -7.18 -10.65
N LYS A 38 -10.38 -6.52 -9.82
CA LYS A 38 -9.94 -5.14 -10.06
C LYS A 38 -9.30 -5.04 -11.45
N TRP A 39 -9.60 -3.97 -12.19
CA TRP A 39 -9.18 -3.74 -13.58
C TRP A 39 -9.72 -4.70 -14.64
N SER A 40 -10.63 -5.63 -14.30
CA SER A 40 -11.26 -6.48 -15.31
C SER A 40 -12.41 -5.75 -16.02
N THR A 41 -12.46 -5.88 -17.35
CA THR A 41 -13.62 -5.50 -18.15
C THR A 41 -14.40 -6.74 -18.60
N SER A 42 -15.73 -6.62 -18.64
CA SER A 42 -16.61 -7.65 -19.15
C SER A 42 -17.89 -7.02 -19.67
N VAL A 43 -18.45 -7.60 -20.73
CA VAL A 43 -19.76 -7.23 -21.29
C VAL A 43 -20.78 -8.24 -20.77
N LEU A 44 -21.92 -7.76 -20.28
CA LEU A 44 -23.00 -8.59 -19.77
C LEU A 44 -24.26 -8.35 -20.60
N GLN A 45 -24.86 -9.42 -21.10
CA GLN A 45 -26.19 -9.41 -21.68
C GLN A 45 -27.15 -10.10 -20.72
N LEU A 46 -28.22 -9.38 -20.35
CA LEU A 46 -29.26 -9.85 -19.44
C LEU A 46 -30.45 -10.32 -20.29
N ASP A 47 -30.91 -11.55 -20.07
CA ASP A 47 -32.13 -12.05 -20.70
C ASP A 47 -33.38 -11.38 -20.09
N PRO A 48 -34.54 -11.45 -20.76
CA PRO A 48 -35.78 -10.93 -20.19
C PRO A 48 -36.06 -11.47 -18.78
N ASN A 49 -36.54 -10.60 -17.89
CA ASN A 49 -36.86 -10.94 -16.50
C ASN A 49 -35.64 -11.37 -15.65
N THR A 50 -34.43 -10.93 -16.01
CA THR A 50 -33.20 -11.21 -15.27
C THR A 50 -32.92 -10.16 -14.22
N TRP A 51 -32.63 -10.60 -12.99
CA TRP A 51 -32.25 -9.76 -11.86
C TRP A 51 -30.87 -10.16 -11.36
N ILE A 52 -29.98 -9.18 -11.21
CA ILE A 52 -28.62 -9.38 -10.69
C ILE A 52 -28.37 -8.50 -9.48
N LEU A 53 -27.54 -9.00 -8.56
CA LEU A 53 -27.03 -8.27 -7.41
C LEU A 53 -25.52 -8.10 -7.57
N GLU A 54 -25.04 -6.85 -7.62
CA GLU A 54 -23.61 -6.55 -7.58
C GLU A 54 -23.22 -6.09 -6.17
N TYR A 55 -22.38 -6.88 -5.50
CA TYR A 55 -21.73 -6.51 -4.26
C TYR A 55 -20.33 -5.98 -4.55
N LYS A 56 -20.07 -4.71 -4.22
CA LYS A 56 -18.74 -4.10 -4.34
C LYS A 56 -18.07 -4.09 -2.98
N GLN A 57 -16.92 -4.75 -2.89
CA GLN A 57 -16.04 -4.59 -1.74
C GLN A 57 -15.21 -3.33 -1.96
N SER A 58 -15.40 -2.32 -1.10
CA SER A 58 -14.64 -1.08 -1.18
C SER A 58 -13.15 -1.35 -0.92
N SER A 59 -12.29 -0.82 -1.78
CA SER A 59 -10.82 -0.93 -1.65
C SER A 59 -10.30 -0.33 -0.33
N VAL A 60 -11.11 0.55 0.29
CA VAL A 60 -10.82 1.19 1.58
C VAL A 60 -10.83 0.19 2.72
N THR A 61 -11.65 -0.86 2.69
CA THR A 61 -11.75 -1.84 3.79
C THR A 61 -10.80 -3.02 3.63
N GLU A 62 -10.43 -3.37 2.39
CA GLU A 62 -9.60 -4.54 2.09
C GLU A 62 -8.09 -4.27 2.29
N SER A 63 -7.66 -3.03 2.06
CA SER A 63 -6.24 -2.64 2.13
C SER A 63 -5.89 -1.74 3.30
N SER A 64 -6.88 -1.20 4.03
CA SER A 64 -6.66 -0.26 5.14
C SER A 64 -5.72 -0.82 6.21
N SER A 65 -5.93 -2.07 6.64
CA SER A 65 -5.12 -2.68 7.70
C SER A 65 -3.68 -2.96 7.24
N LEU A 66 -3.51 -3.56 6.07
CA LEU A 66 -2.19 -3.90 5.54
C LEU A 66 -1.39 -2.65 5.14
N LEU A 67 -2.03 -1.68 4.50
CA LEU A 67 -1.39 -0.41 4.15
C LEU A 67 -1.00 0.36 5.40
N SER A 68 -1.87 0.42 6.42
CA SER A 68 -1.54 1.07 7.70
C SER A 68 -0.32 0.43 8.35
N LEU A 69 -0.27 -0.91 8.42
CA LEU A 69 0.88 -1.63 8.98
C LEU A 69 2.18 -1.35 8.21
N THR A 70 2.13 -1.32 6.88
CA THR A 70 3.31 -0.98 6.07
C THR A 70 3.74 0.47 6.22
N ILE A 71 2.80 1.41 6.38
CA ILE A 71 3.09 2.83 6.62
C ILE A 71 3.71 3.03 8.00
N ASP A 72 3.19 2.36 9.03
CA ASP A 72 3.74 2.42 10.39
C ASP A 72 5.16 1.83 10.45
N LEU A 73 5.40 0.72 9.75
CA LEU A 73 6.74 0.14 9.62
C LEU A 73 7.70 1.10 8.91
N LEU A 74 7.28 1.69 7.79
CA LEU A 74 8.09 2.66 7.04
C LEU A 74 8.42 3.89 7.91
N ARG A 75 7.44 4.41 8.64
CA ARG A 75 7.63 5.52 9.58
C ARG A 75 8.61 5.16 10.68
N HIS A 76 8.52 3.95 11.24
CA HIS A 76 9.46 3.45 12.24
C HIS A 76 10.89 3.36 11.68
N MET A 77 11.05 2.81 10.47
CA MET A 77 12.35 2.72 9.81
C MET A 77 12.97 4.09 9.55
N MET A 78 12.19 5.05 9.04
CA MET A 78 12.62 6.43 8.81
C MET A 78 13.03 7.11 10.11
N PHE A 79 12.23 6.95 11.17
CA PHE A 79 12.56 7.49 12.49
C PHE A 79 13.86 6.91 13.05
N LYS A 80 14.07 5.59 12.92
CA LYS A 80 15.29 4.92 13.35
C LYS A 80 16.51 5.36 12.54
N ALA A 81 16.36 5.52 11.23
CA ALA A 81 17.42 6.04 10.36
C ALA A 81 17.80 7.48 10.74
N ALA A 82 16.83 8.37 10.92
CA ALA A 82 17.07 9.75 11.35
C ALA A 82 17.74 9.82 12.74
N LYS A 83 17.31 8.99 13.69
CA LYS A 83 17.93 8.90 15.02
C LYS A 83 19.38 8.43 14.95
N ASN A 84 19.67 7.42 14.12
CA ASN A 84 21.02 6.92 13.94
C ASN A 84 21.93 7.98 13.33
N VAL A 85 21.48 8.65 12.26
CA VAL A 85 22.24 9.76 11.66
C VAL A 85 22.51 10.86 12.67
N ASN A 86 21.49 11.29 13.43
CA ASN A 86 21.67 12.32 14.46
C ASN A 86 22.67 11.89 15.55
N ARG A 87 22.67 10.61 15.95
CA ARG A 87 23.65 10.09 16.92
C ARG A 87 25.08 10.13 16.39
N GLU A 88 25.30 9.71 15.15
CA GLU A 88 26.63 9.73 14.52
C GLU A 88 27.12 11.17 14.36
N LEU A 89 26.25 12.09 13.94
CA LEU A 89 26.56 13.51 13.78
C LEU A 89 26.92 14.17 15.12
N LEU A 90 26.14 13.88 16.17
CA LEU A 90 26.44 14.32 17.54
C LEU A 90 27.75 13.73 18.07
N TRP A 91 28.06 12.47 17.75
CA TRP A 91 29.31 11.84 18.13
C TRP A 91 30.52 12.50 17.45
N VAL A 92 30.44 12.74 16.14
CA VAL A 92 31.49 13.44 15.38
C VAL A 92 31.73 14.84 15.93
N PHE A 93 30.68 15.61 16.20
CA PHE A 93 30.82 16.95 16.76
C PHE A 93 31.36 16.97 18.20
N SER A 94 30.98 15.98 19.01
CA SER A 94 31.51 15.83 20.36
C SER A 94 32.99 15.47 20.36
N ALA A 95 33.41 14.55 19.47
CA ALA A 95 34.80 14.16 19.31
C ALA A 95 35.67 15.33 18.81
N SER A 96 35.19 16.11 17.83
CA SER A 96 35.93 17.28 17.32
C SER A 96 36.06 18.38 18.36
N GLY A 97 35.01 18.66 19.14
CA GLY A 97 35.04 19.66 20.20
C GLY A 97 36.01 19.31 21.33
N ASN A 98 36.19 18.01 21.61
CA ASN A 98 37.15 17.54 22.61
C ASN A 98 38.61 17.70 22.12
N MET A 99 38.91 17.35 20.86
CA MET A 99 40.25 17.52 20.28
C MET A 99 40.68 19.00 20.17
N TYR A 100 39.74 19.90 19.84
CA TYR A 100 40.01 21.35 19.87
C TYR A 100 40.28 21.86 21.29
N ARG A 101 39.55 21.38 22.30
CA ARG A 101 39.81 21.78 23.71
C ARG A 101 41.16 21.26 24.21
N GLU A 102 41.54 20.04 23.84
CA GLU A 102 42.79 19.41 24.23
C GLU A 102 44.01 20.15 23.63
N SER A 103 44.00 20.43 22.33
CA SER A 103 45.06 21.22 21.67
C SER A 103 45.19 22.65 22.20
N VAL A 104 44.07 23.31 22.53
CA VAL A 104 44.08 24.65 23.14
C VAL A 104 44.61 24.62 24.57
N SER A 105 44.32 23.57 25.34
CA SER A 105 44.91 23.40 26.68
C SER A 105 46.41 23.11 26.63
N GLU A 106 46.87 22.29 25.68
CA GLU A 106 48.28 21.96 25.50
C GLU A 106 49.10 23.20 25.06
N ALA A 107 48.56 24.00 24.13
CA ALA A 107 49.17 25.26 23.70
C ALA A 107 49.26 26.31 24.83
N ARG A 108 48.27 26.38 25.73
CA ARG A 108 48.31 27.25 26.92
C ARG A 108 49.35 26.83 27.96
N THR A 109 49.79 25.57 27.94
CA THR A 109 50.82 25.07 28.86
C THR A 109 52.24 25.34 28.33
N MET A 110 52.37 25.72 27.05
CA MET A 110 53.65 25.92 26.37
C MET A 110 54.07 27.38 26.19
N THR A 111 53.28 28.37 26.61
CA THR A 111 53.72 29.77 26.62
C THR A 111 54.81 29.99 27.66
N PRO A 112 56.06 30.31 27.28
CA PRO A 112 57.08 30.73 28.23
C PRO A 112 56.86 32.21 28.58
N THR A 113 56.96 32.52 29.87
CA THR A 113 56.96 33.88 30.46
C THR A 113 58.11 34.75 29.95
#